data_AF-A0A258S4R3-F1
#
_entry.id   AF-A0A258S4R3-F1
#
_cell.length_a   1.000
_cell.length_b   1.000
_cell.length_c   1.000
_cell.angle_alpha   90.00
_cell.angle_beta   90.00
_cell.angle_gamma   90.00
#
_symmetry.space_group_name_H-M   'P 1'
#
loop_
_entity.id
_entity.type
_entity.pdbx_description
1 polymer ?
#
loop_
_entity_poly.entity_id
_entity_poly.type
_entity_poly.pdbx_seq_one_letter_code
_entity_poly.pdbx_strand_id
1 'polypeptide(L)'
;MVALLTQLGYEKQEMAGSRVRFTHPTRPMILLHRPHPENSPARRRVEDAQGTDLGELKPMIYLEYKGYLGTIEAELEDDTLFGKLAFVRDLVTYEANDLGGLRREFEQSVDAYLTSCAELGRAPDTPFKGTFNVRVSPEIHRKAAMLAGERSLNAFVAEALADARTAT
;
A
#
# COMPACT_ATOMS: atom_id res chain seq x y z
N MET A 1 -10.24 2.24 17.87
CA MET A 1 -9.04 1.64 17.25
C MET A 1 -7.97 1.24 18.27
N VAL A 2 -7.42 2.16 19.08
CA VAL A 2 -6.34 1.85 20.05
C VAL A 2 -6.67 0.70 21.00
N ALA A 3 -7.86 0.72 21.62
CA ALA A 3 -8.30 -0.33 22.55
C ALA A 3 -8.34 -1.73 21.92
N LEU A 4 -8.69 -1.81 20.63
CA LEU A 4 -8.74 -3.07 19.89
C LEU A 4 -7.32 -3.62 19.64
N LEU A 5 -6.38 -2.76 19.24
CA LEU A 5 -4.99 -3.17 18.99
C LEU A 5 -4.33 -3.68 20.27
N THR A 6 -4.58 -3.03 21.40
CA THR A 6 -4.08 -3.49 22.71
C THR A 6 -4.66 -4.85 23.10
N GLN A 7 -5.96 -5.10 22.87
CA GLN A 7 -6.57 -6.43 23.07
C GLN A 7 -5.96 -7.51 22.16
N LEU A 8 -5.49 -7.11 20.98
CA LEU A 8 -4.79 -7.99 20.03
C LEU A 8 -3.30 -8.20 20.35
N GLY A 9 -2.83 -7.72 21.51
CA GLY A 9 -1.46 -7.91 21.98
C GLY A 9 -0.44 -6.91 21.44
N TYR A 10 -0.89 -5.83 20.80
CA TYR A 10 0.02 -4.78 20.36
C TYR A 10 0.43 -3.85 21.50
N GLU A 11 1.73 -3.56 21.58
CA GLU A 11 2.28 -2.53 22.45
C GLU A 11 2.27 -1.19 21.72
N LYS A 12 1.69 -0.17 22.35
CA LYS A 12 1.60 1.19 21.80
C LYS A 12 2.80 2.02 22.27
N GLN A 13 3.43 2.73 21.34
CA GLN A 13 4.49 3.69 21.61
C GLN A 13 4.22 5.01 20.89
N GLU A 14 4.25 6.12 21.63
CA GLU A 14 4.21 7.47 21.05
C GLU A 14 5.54 7.77 20.37
N MET A 15 5.48 8.37 19.18
CA MET A 15 6.67 8.79 18.44
C MET A 15 6.81 10.31 18.46
N ALA A 16 8.00 10.81 18.16
CA ALA A 16 8.19 12.23 17.91
C ALA A 16 7.32 12.67 16.71
N GLY A 17 6.62 13.79 16.84
CA GLY A 17 5.72 14.32 15.81
C GLY A 17 4.33 13.66 15.80
N SER A 18 3.62 13.72 14.68
CA SER A 18 2.22 13.31 14.56
C SER A 18 2.03 11.80 14.33
N ARG A 19 2.86 10.92 14.93
CA ARG A 19 2.82 9.47 14.65
C ARG A 19 2.73 8.62 15.92
N VAL A 20 2.07 7.45 15.79
CA VAL A 20 1.94 6.43 16.83
C VAL A 20 2.37 5.09 16.26
N ARG A 21 3.26 4.39 16.97
CA ARG A 21 3.74 3.06 16.60
C ARG A 21 3.05 1.98 17.43
N PHE A 22 2.70 0.88 16.81
CA PHE A 22 2.23 -0.34 17.45
C PHE A 22 3.10 -1.53 17.03
N THR A 23 3.63 -2.26 18.01
CA THR A 23 4.50 -3.43 17.79
C THR A 23 3.88 -4.70 18.35
N HIS A 24 4.17 -5.83 17.72
CA HIS A 24 3.73 -7.15 18.16
C HIS A 24 4.82 -8.19 17.86
N PRO A 25 5.03 -9.23 18.70
CA PRO A 25 6.12 -10.18 18.52
C PRO A 25 6.12 -10.95 17.19
N THR A 26 4.92 -11.26 16.66
CA THR A 26 4.76 -12.11 15.46
C THR A 26 3.95 -11.46 14.34
N ARG A 27 3.56 -10.18 14.47
CA ARG A 27 2.69 -9.51 13.49
C ARG A 27 3.38 -8.27 12.93
N PRO A 28 2.98 -7.82 11.72
CA PRO A 28 3.53 -6.61 11.14
C PRO A 28 3.33 -5.40 12.04
N MET A 29 4.29 -4.48 11.98
CA MET A 29 4.26 -3.20 12.69
C MET A 29 3.21 -2.31 12.04
N ILE A 30 2.57 -1.49 12.88
CA ILE A 30 1.61 -0.50 12.45
C ILE A 30 2.13 0.87 12.88
N LEU A 31 2.32 1.78 11.93
CA LEU A 31 2.72 3.16 12.15
C LEU A 31 1.63 4.08 11.59
N LEU A 32 0.90 4.75 12.49
CA LEU A 32 -0.24 5.58 12.13
C LEU A 32 0.07 7.05 12.29
N HIS A 33 -0.38 7.84 11.33
CA HIS A 33 -0.50 9.28 11.49
C HIS A 33 -1.65 9.64 12.45
N ARG A 34 -1.45 10.64 13.32
CA ARG A 34 -2.45 11.11 14.28
C ARG A 34 -3.50 11.93 13.52
N PRO A 35 -4.80 11.67 13.69
CA PRO A 35 -5.84 12.48 13.08
C PRO A 35 -5.75 13.92 13.62
N HIS A 36 -5.69 14.89 12.71
CA HIS A 36 -5.71 16.31 13.06
C HIS A 36 -7.14 16.75 13.46
N PRO A 37 -7.34 17.47 14.58
CA PRO A 37 -8.67 17.92 15.03
C PRO A 37 -9.21 19.19 14.33
N GLU A 38 -8.56 19.74 13.30
CA GLU A 38 -9.05 20.92 12.58
C GLU A 38 -8.97 20.70 11.06
N ASN A 39 -10.09 20.33 10.44
CA ASN A 39 -10.28 20.48 8.99
C ASN A 39 -11.63 21.19 8.76
N SER A 40 -11.59 22.53 8.73
CA SER A 40 -12.65 23.35 8.14
C SER A 40 -12.33 23.54 6.66
N PRO A 41 -13.14 23.04 5.72
CA PRO A 41 -12.76 23.04 4.30
C PRO A 41 -12.89 24.45 3.70
N ALA A 42 -11.78 24.98 3.19
CA ALA A 42 -11.76 26.16 2.34
C ALA A 42 -12.08 25.74 0.89
N ARG A 43 -13.33 25.95 0.51
CA ARG A 43 -13.91 25.63 -0.80
C ARG A 43 -13.00 26.03 -1.97
N ARG A 44 -12.62 25.06 -2.80
CA ARG A 44 -12.32 25.30 -4.22
C ARG A 44 -13.16 24.40 -5.11
N ARG A 45 -13.68 25.02 -6.15
CA ARG A 45 -14.50 24.43 -7.20
C ARG A 45 -13.57 23.71 -8.18
N VAL A 46 -13.79 22.43 -8.42
CA VAL A 46 -13.17 21.73 -9.57
C VAL A 46 -14.25 21.66 -10.63
N GLU A 47 -14.09 22.46 -11.69
CA GLU A 47 -14.87 22.34 -12.91
C GLU A 47 -14.24 21.26 -13.80
N ASP A 48 -15.13 20.37 -14.27
CA ASP A 48 -15.09 19.54 -15.46
C ASP A 48 -13.89 18.59 -15.71
N ALA A 49 -14.16 17.29 -15.60
CA ALA A 49 -13.60 16.31 -16.53
C ALA A 49 -14.71 15.32 -16.92
N GLN A 50 -15.21 15.51 -18.14
CA GLN A 50 -16.19 14.67 -18.82
C GLN A 50 -15.65 13.25 -19.02
N GLY A 51 -16.57 12.28 -19.02
CA GLY A 51 -16.26 10.86 -19.08
C GLY A 51 -15.62 10.37 -20.39
N THR A 52 -15.00 9.21 -20.30
CA THR A 52 -14.75 8.30 -21.42
C THR A 52 -14.90 6.85 -20.95
N ASP A 53 -15.63 6.10 -21.77
CA ASP A 53 -15.91 4.67 -21.71
C ASP A 53 -14.68 3.81 -22.10
N LEU A 54 -14.70 2.55 -21.66
CA LEU A 54 -13.87 1.38 -22.01
C LEU A 54 -12.37 1.35 -21.65
N GLY A 55 -12.04 0.46 -20.70
CA GLY A 55 -11.05 -0.59 -20.94
C GLY A 55 -9.56 -0.30 -20.72
N GLU A 56 -9.16 0.92 -20.35
CA GLU A 56 -7.78 1.23 -19.96
C GLU A 56 -7.63 1.22 -18.42
N LEU A 57 -6.74 0.36 -17.91
CA LEU A 57 -6.32 0.42 -16.50
C LEU A 57 -5.65 1.77 -16.28
N LYS A 58 -6.37 2.71 -15.65
CA LYS A 58 -5.81 3.99 -15.17
C LYS A 58 -4.54 3.64 -14.38
N PRO A 59 -3.35 4.14 -14.78
CA PRO A 59 -2.13 3.79 -14.07
C PRO A 59 -2.27 4.28 -12.62
N MET A 60 -2.17 3.35 -11.68
CA MET A 60 -2.14 3.69 -10.26
C MET A 60 -0.88 4.54 -10.04
N ILE A 61 -1.08 5.84 -9.79
CA ILE A 61 0.00 6.78 -9.50
C ILE A 61 0.40 6.54 -8.05
N TYR A 62 1.66 6.15 -7.84
CA TYR A 62 2.25 6.00 -6.52
C TYR A 62 3.22 7.14 -6.24
N LEU A 63 3.36 7.50 -4.96
CA LEU A 63 4.50 8.27 -4.48
C LEU A 63 5.71 7.33 -4.35
N GLU A 64 6.91 7.84 -4.62
CA GLU A 64 8.15 7.07 -4.57
C GLU A 64 9.20 7.79 -3.73
N TYR A 65 9.76 7.11 -2.72
CA TYR A 65 10.85 7.62 -1.89
C TYR A 65 11.62 6.48 -1.22
N LYS A 66 12.95 6.51 -1.30
CA LYS A 66 13.86 5.46 -0.78
C LYS A 66 13.48 4.03 -1.19
N GLY A 67 12.92 3.88 -2.40
CA GLY A 67 12.45 2.58 -2.93
C GLY A 67 11.09 2.12 -2.40
N TYR A 68 10.44 2.91 -1.53
CA TYR A 68 9.07 2.67 -1.08
C TYR A 68 8.07 3.30 -2.03
N LEU A 69 6.94 2.62 -2.19
CA LEU A 69 5.79 3.09 -2.95
C LEU A 69 4.71 3.54 -1.97
N GLY A 70 3.98 4.59 -2.29
CA GLY A 70 2.91 5.12 -1.46
C GLY A 70 1.62 5.33 -2.26
N THR A 71 0.47 4.90 -1.74
CA THR A 71 -0.83 5.17 -2.40
C THR A 71 -1.21 6.64 -2.27
N ILE A 72 -2.09 7.10 -3.18
CA ILE A 72 -2.74 8.40 -3.10
C ILE A 72 -4.25 8.13 -3.21
N GLU A 73 -4.97 8.41 -2.14
CA GLU A 73 -6.42 8.25 -2.02
C GLU A 73 -7.01 9.58 -1.55
N ALA A 74 -8.15 9.98 -2.11
CA ALA A 74 -8.82 11.23 -1.74
C ALA A 74 -10.11 10.93 -0.98
N GLU A 75 -10.27 11.53 0.20
CA GLU A 75 -11.52 11.51 0.96
C GLU A 75 -12.30 12.80 0.65
N LEU A 76 -13.42 12.65 -0.05
CA LEU A 76 -14.18 13.78 -0.60
C LEU A 76 -14.97 14.57 0.45
N GLU A 77 -15.22 13.99 1.63
CA GLU A 77 -16.00 14.65 2.69
C GLU A 77 -15.17 15.69 3.46
N ASP A 78 -13.89 15.39 3.70
CA ASP A 78 -13.01 16.18 4.57
C ASP A 78 -11.89 16.92 3.82
N ASP A 79 -11.94 16.94 2.48
CA ASP A 79 -10.90 17.54 1.60
C ASP A 79 -9.47 17.11 2.00
N THR A 80 -9.35 15.84 2.40
CA THR A 80 -8.12 15.27 2.93
C THR A 80 -7.65 14.14 2.01
N LEU A 81 -6.35 14.17 1.71
CA LEU A 81 -5.68 13.11 1.01
C LEU A 81 -5.08 12.14 2.02
N PHE A 82 -5.24 10.85 1.75
CA PHE A 82 -4.68 9.76 2.53
C PHE A 82 -3.75 8.92 1.67
N GLY A 83 -2.81 8.26 2.34
CA GLY A 83 -1.98 7.26 1.70
C GLY A 83 -1.36 6.30 2.69
N LYS A 84 -0.87 5.20 2.14
CA LYS A 84 -0.12 4.18 2.88
C LYS A 84 1.01 3.65 2.03
N LEU A 85 2.06 3.15 2.69
CA LEU A 85 3.09 2.40 1.98
C LEU A 85 2.46 1.20 1.28
N ALA A 86 2.69 1.10 -0.03
CA ALA A 86 2.22 0.05 -0.88
C ALA A 86 3.24 -1.09 -0.93
N PHE A 87 2.71 -2.31 -1.08
CA PHE A 87 3.49 -3.52 -1.27
C PHE A 87 4.40 -3.87 -0.08
N VAL A 88 4.13 -3.39 1.12
CA VAL A 88 4.82 -3.82 2.33
C VAL A 88 3.82 -4.52 3.26
N ARG A 89 4.32 -5.43 4.10
CA ARG A 89 3.54 -6.16 5.10
C ARG A 89 3.19 -5.28 6.29
N ASP A 90 4.07 -4.35 6.63
CA ASP A 90 3.81 -3.37 7.69
C ASP A 90 2.83 -2.31 7.21
N LEU A 91 1.97 -1.86 8.13
CA LEU A 91 1.03 -0.79 7.83
C LEU A 91 1.66 0.54 8.22
N VAL A 92 1.95 1.39 7.23
CA VAL A 92 2.46 2.74 7.46
C VAL A 92 1.57 3.72 6.73
N THR A 93 0.90 4.61 7.46
CA THR A 93 -0.04 5.59 6.89
C THR A 93 0.47 7.03 6.98
N TYR A 94 -0.09 7.89 6.13
CA TYR A 94 0.15 9.33 6.10
C TYR A 94 -1.08 10.02 5.51
N GLU A 95 -1.28 11.29 5.85
CA GLU A 95 -2.40 12.09 5.35
C GLU A 95 -1.97 13.56 5.23
N ALA A 96 -2.66 14.32 4.39
CA ALA A 96 -2.47 15.77 4.26
C ALA A 96 -3.64 16.42 3.52
N ASN A 97 -3.80 17.73 3.63
CA ASN A 97 -4.87 18.48 2.95
C ASN A 97 -4.55 18.85 1.49
N ASP A 98 -3.32 18.57 1.04
CA ASP A 98 -2.91 18.83 -0.34
C ASP A 98 -1.83 17.84 -0.79
N LEU A 99 -1.63 17.71 -2.11
CA LEU A 99 -0.70 16.73 -2.68
C LEU A 99 0.77 16.99 -2.29
N GLY A 100 1.15 18.27 -2.12
CA GLY A 100 2.49 18.65 -1.67
C GLY A 100 2.74 18.28 -0.21
N GLY A 101 1.73 18.48 0.65
CA GLY A 101 1.70 17.99 2.02
C GLY A 101 1.77 16.47 2.07
N LEU A 102 1.00 15.79 1.23
CA LEU A 102 0.94 14.33 1.20
C LEU A 102 2.31 13.73 0.86
N ARG A 103 3.03 14.32 -0.10
CA ARG A 103 4.39 13.91 -0.46
C ARG A 103 5.37 14.08 0.70
N ARG A 104 5.30 15.20 1.43
CA ARG A 104 6.15 15.42 2.61
C ARG A 104 5.85 14.43 3.72
N GLU A 105 4.57 14.17 3.98
CA GLU A 105 4.16 13.22 5.02
C GLU A 105 4.48 11.78 4.63
N PHE A 106 4.46 11.45 3.34
CA PHE A 106 4.95 10.18 2.82
C PHE A 106 6.45 10.01 3.09
N GLU A 107 7.29 10.97 2.70
CA GLU A 107 8.75 10.91 2.91
C GLU A 107 9.09 10.78 4.41
N GLN A 108 8.42 11.57 5.27
CA GLN A 108 8.55 11.47 6.72
C GLN A 108 8.10 10.12 7.27
N SER A 109 7.00 9.57 6.76
CA SER A 109 6.49 8.27 7.20
C SER A 109 7.44 7.13 6.82
N VAL A 110 8.07 7.19 5.64
CA VAL A 110 9.11 6.23 5.23
C VAL A 110 10.33 6.36 6.14
N ASP A 111 10.79 7.57 6.45
CA ASP A 111 11.94 7.77 7.33
C ASP A 111 11.66 7.28 8.76
N ALA A 112 10.49 7.60 9.31
CA ALA A 112 10.06 7.11 10.62
C ALA A 112 9.91 5.59 10.66
N TYR A 113 9.46 4.98 9.57
CA TYR A 113 9.38 3.53 9.42
C TYR A 113 10.77 2.88 9.46
N LEU A 114 11.73 3.42 8.71
CA LEU A 114 13.10 2.91 8.67
C LEU A 114 13.80 3.07 10.03
N THR A 115 13.64 4.22 10.68
CA THR A 115 14.12 4.43 12.05
C THR A 115 13.50 3.44 13.03
N SER A 116 12.19 3.21 12.95
CA SER A 116 11.51 2.23 13.81
C SER A 116 12.03 0.82 13.60
N CYS A 117 12.31 0.42 12.36
CA CYS A 117 12.91 -0.89 12.10
C CYS A 117 14.31 -1.00 12.72
N ALA A 118 15.13 0.05 12.63
CA ALA A 118 16.46 0.09 13.24
C ALA A 118 16.41 0.01 14.78
N GLU A 119 15.51 0.77 15.42
CA GLU A 119 15.32 0.75 16.88
C GLU A 119 14.90 -0.63 17.40
N LEU A 120 14.09 -1.34 16.63
CA LEU A 120 13.60 -2.68 16.96
C LEU A 120 14.57 -3.79 16.54
N GLY A 121 15.73 -3.45 15.97
CA GLY A 121 16.73 -4.42 15.52
C GLY A 121 16.23 -5.35 14.40
N ARG A 122 15.26 -4.91 13.59
CA ARG A 122 14.62 -5.70 12.54
C ARG A 122 14.93 -5.14 11.15
N ALA A 123 14.97 -6.02 10.16
CA ALA A 123 15.07 -5.59 8.76
C ALA A 123 13.77 -4.93 8.31
N PRO A 124 13.82 -3.75 7.65
CA PRO A 124 12.64 -3.14 7.07
C PRO A 124 12.13 -3.98 5.90
N ASP A 125 10.82 -3.98 5.69
CA ASP A 125 10.19 -4.72 4.62
C ASP A 125 10.49 -4.06 3.27
N THR A 126 10.66 -4.88 2.25
CA THR A 126 10.93 -4.42 0.89
C THR A 126 9.64 -4.50 0.08
N PRO A 127 9.20 -3.41 -0.58
CA PRO A 127 7.97 -3.41 -1.38
C PRO A 127 7.90 -4.56 -2.42
N PHE A 128 6.94 -5.47 -2.29
CA PHE A 128 6.67 -6.59 -3.21
C PHE A 128 5.58 -6.23 -4.25
N LYS A 129 5.94 -5.50 -5.31
CA LYS A 129 4.97 -5.25 -6.39
C LYS A 129 4.81 -6.51 -7.26
N GLY A 130 3.67 -7.20 -7.13
CA GLY A 130 3.29 -8.32 -7.98
C GLY A 130 1.78 -8.63 -7.94
N THR A 131 1.04 -8.27 -8.98
CA THR A 131 -0.31 -8.79 -9.25
C THR A 131 -0.44 -8.98 -10.76
N PHE A 132 -0.85 -10.17 -11.18
CA PHE A 132 -0.78 -10.63 -12.56
C PHE A 132 -2.17 -11.05 -13.07
N ASN A 133 -3.04 -10.06 -13.29
CA ASN A 133 -4.34 -10.30 -13.89
C ASN A 133 -4.20 -10.21 -15.41
N VAL A 134 -4.35 -11.34 -16.11
CA VAL A 134 -4.22 -11.40 -17.57
C VAL A 134 -5.53 -11.88 -18.19
N ARG A 135 -6.10 -11.09 -19.11
CA ARG A 135 -7.16 -11.59 -19.99
C ARG A 135 -6.48 -12.26 -21.18
N VAL A 136 -6.83 -13.51 -21.42
CA VAL A 136 -6.30 -14.29 -22.53
C VAL A 136 -7.45 -14.80 -23.40
N SER A 137 -7.18 -14.99 -24.68
CA SER A 137 -8.20 -15.53 -25.59
C SER A 137 -8.54 -16.99 -25.21
N PRO A 138 -9.74 -17.48 -25.58
CA PRO A 138 -10.12 -18.88 -25.35
C PRO A 138 -9.13 -19.90 -25.93
N GLU A 139 -8.46 -19.57 -27.04
CA GLU A 139 -7.45 -20.43 -27.66
C GLU A 139 -6.16 -20.51 -26.84
N ILE A 140 -5.69 -19.38 -26.29
CA ILE A 140 -4.50 -19.34 -25.42
C ILE A 140 -4.80 -20.05 -24.10
N HIS A 141 -5.96 -19.78 -23.51
CA HIS A 141 -6.45 -20.50 -22.34
C HIS A 141 -6.49 -22.01 -22.59
N ARG A 142 -6.97 -22.44 -23.76
CA ARG A 142 -7.02 -23.85 -24.16
C ARG A 142 -5.64 -24.47 -24.32
N LYS A 143 -4.71 -23.83 -25.04
CA LYS A 143 -3.32 -24.32 -25.20
C LYS A 143 -2.61 -24.41 -23.85
N ALA A 144 -2.74 -23.39 -22.99
CA ALA A 144 -2.13 -23.39 -21.67
C ALA A 144 -2.75 -24.45 -20.75
N ALA A 145 -4.06 -24.70 -20.84
CA ALA A 145 -4.73 -25.80 -20.16
C ALA A 145 -4.29 -27.19 -20.67
N MET A 146 -3.97 -27.32 -21.96
CA MET A 146 -3.45 -28.57 -22.52
C MET A 146 -1.99 -28.83 -22.15
N LEU A 147 -1.15 -27.78 -22.16
CA LEU A 147 0.27 -27.86 -21.79
C LEU A 147 0.48 -28.02 -20.28
N ALA A 148 -0.44 -27.50 -19.46
CA ALA A 148 -0.48 -27.80 -18.03
C ALA A 148 -0.62 -29.30 -17.76
N GLY A 149 -1.15 -30.07 -18.74
CA GLY A 149 -1.30 -31.51 -18.66
C GLY A 149 -2.20 -31.86 -17.48
N GLU A 150 -1.67 -32.62 -16.52
CA GLU A 150 -2.40 -32.97 -15.30
C GLU A 150 -2.34 -31.88 -14.19
N ARG A 151 -1.72 -30.70 -14.44
CA ARG A 151 -1.56 -29.59 -13.47
C ARG A 151 -2.63 -28.50 -13.65
N SER A 152 -2.81 -27.65 -12.63
CA SER A 152 -3.72 -26.50 -12.74
C SER A 152 -3.11 -25.38 -13.58
N LEU A 153 -3.95 -24.62 -14.29
CA LEU A 153 -3.49 -23.51 -15.13
C LEU A 153 -2.75 -22.43 -14.31
N ASN A 154 -3.21 -22.13 -13.10
CA ASN A 154 -2.54 -21.18 -12.22
C ASN A 154 -1.20 -21.71 -11.69
N ALA A 155 -1.04 -23.02 -11.47
CA ALA A 155 0.22 -23.62 -11.05
C ALA A 155 1.22 -23.72 -12.21
N PHE A 156 0.72 -24.06 -13.41
CA PHE A 156 1.50 -23.99 -14.65
C PHE A 156 1.95 -22.56 -14.92
N VAL A 157 1.09 -21.57 -14.67
CA VAL A 157 1.44 -20.15 -14.75
C VAL A 157 2.35 -19.74 -13.60
N ALA A 158 2.12 -20.18 -12.37
CA ALA A 158 2.97 -19.88 -11.23
C ALA A 158 4.35 -20.50 -11.40
N GLU A 159 4.51 -21.71 -11.95
CA GLU A 159 5.79 -22.31 -12.32
C GLU A 159 6.34 -21.76 -13.63
N ALA A 160 5.55 -21.26 -14.55
CA ALA A 160 6.11 -20.41 -15.61
C ALA A 160 6.64 -19.09 -15.02
N LEU A 161 6.00 -18.58 -13.95
CA LEU A 161 6.38 -17.41 -13.17
C LEU A 161 7.46 -17.74 -12.11
N ALA A 162 7.69 -19.01 -11.82
CA ALA A 162 8.54 -19.50 -10.74
C ALA A 162 9.67 -20.44 -11.19
N ASP A 163 9.66 -21.01 -12.38
CA ASP A 163 10.89 -21.21 -13.15
C ASP A 163 11.39 -19.85 -13.68
N ALA A 164 10.53 -18.82 -13.64
CA ALA A 164 10.96 -17.43 -13.61
C ALA A 164 11.35 -16.91 -12.20
N ARG A 165 11.19 -17.72 -11.12
CA ARG A 165 11.85 -17.70 -9.77
C ARG A 165 11.22 -18.65 -8.71
N THR A 166 11.92 -19.74 -8.35
CA THR A 166 11.58 -20.84 -7.41
C THR A 166 10.34 -20.68 -6.53
N ALA A 167 9.29 -21.43 -6.88
CA ALA A 167 8.07 -21.58 -6.11
C ALA A 167 8.26 -22.76 -5.14
N THR A 168 8.20 -22.40 -3.87
CA THR A 168 8.04 -23.22 -2.66
C THR A 168 6.93 -24.26 -2.80
#